data_AF-A0A085V484-F1
#
_entry.id   AF-A0A085V484-F1
#
_cell.length_a   1.000
_cell.length_b   1.000
_cell.length_c   1.000
_cell.angle_alpha   90.00
_cell.angle_beta   90.00
_cell.angle_gamma   90.00
#
_symmetry.space_group_name_H-M   'P 1'
#
loop_
_entity.id
_entity.type
_entity.pdbx_description
1 polymer ?
#
loop_
_entity_poly.entity_id
_entity_poly.type
_entity_poly.pdbx_seq_one_letter_code
_entity_poly.pdbx_strand_id
1 'polypeptide(L)'
;MDMATVERTAAIATWTILLNDSVSLLENPGVQHRVLLRTANALYRAEVINRDDLSDLLELADGALAYAVEALIDSSPEESQWPI
;
A
#
# COMPACT_ATOMS: atom_id res chain seq x y z
N MET A 1 24.76 3.22 -14.17
CA MET A 1 23.31 3.30 -13.94
C MET A 1 22.82 4.43 -14.81
N ASP A 2 21.92 4.13 -15.73
CA ASP A 2 21.23 5.13 -16.55
C ASP A 2 20.28 5.95 -15.69
N MET A 3 20.03 7.20 -16.10
CA MET A 3 19.25 8.17 -15.32
C MET A 3 17.79 7.72 -15.12
N ALA A 4 17.21 7.05 -16.12
CA ALA A 4 15.86 6.47 -16.05
C ALA A 4 15.75 5.37 -14.98
N THR A 5 16.73 4.46 -14.90
CA THR A 5 16.76 3.46 -13.82
C THR A 5 16.89 4.11 -12.44
N VAL A 6 17.69 5.17 -12.28
CA VAL A 6 17.83 5.87 -11.00
C VAL A 6 16.51 6.52 -10.58
N GLU A 7 15.83 7.19 -11.50
CA GLU A 7 14.53 7.82 -11.27
C GLU A 7 13.46 6.80 -10.88
N ARG A 8 13.37 5.69 -11.63
CA ARG A 8 12.46 4.59 -11.32
C ARG A 8 12.72 4.00 -9.93
N THR A 9 13.97 3.72 -9.60
CA THR A 9 14.34 3.18 -8.28
C THR A 9 13.96 4.13 -7.15
N ALA A 10 14.22 5.44 -7.31
CA ALA A 10 13.85 6.44 -6.32
C ALA A 10 12.33 6.59 -6.15
N ALA A 11 11.58 6.51 -7.25
CA ALA A 11 10.13 6.56 -7.25
C ALA A 11 9.52 5.36 -6.52
N ILE A 12 10.00 4.15 -6.81
CA ILE A 12 9.56 2.92 -6.10
C ILE A 12 9.92 3.02 -4.62
N ALA A 13 11.13 3.45 -4.27
CA ALA A 13 11.53 3.60 -2.88
C ALA A 13 10.64 4.60 -2.12
N THR A 14 10.29 5.72 -2.75
CA THR A 14 9.36 6.72 -2.18
C THR A 14 7.97 6.14 -2.00
N TRP A 15 7.48 5.39 -2.98
CA TRP A 15 6.20 4.70 -2.88
C TRP A 15 6.20 3.64 -1.76
N THR A 16 7.29 2.89 -1.59
CA THR A 16 7.44 1.90 -0.51
C THR A 16 7.45 2.54 0.88
N ILE A 17 7.93 3.77 1.03
CA ILE A 17 7.81 4.51 2.30
C ILE A 17 6.34 4.74 2.65
N LEU A 18 5.50 5.10 1.67
CA LEU A 18 4.05 5.25 1.88
C LEU A 18 3.39 3.92 2.26
N LEU A 19 3.80 2.82 1.62
CA LEU A 19 3.29 1.49 1.92
C LEU A 19 3.61 1.08 3.38
N ASN A 20 4.80 1.42 3.86
CA ASN A 20 5.28 1.05 5.18
C ASN A 20 4.83 2.00 6.30
N ASP A 21 4.03 3.02 6.00
CA ASP A 21 3.40 3.87 7.02
C ASP A 21 2.27 3.11 7.72
N SER A 22 2.66 2.22 8.62
CA SER A 22 1.76 1.32 9.34
C SER A 22 0.76 2.05 10.23
N VAL A 23 1.11 3.26 10.72
CA VAL A 23 0.19 4.09 11.50
C VAL A 23 -0.97 4.53 10.62
N SER A 24 -0.68 5.17 9.49
CA SER A 24 -1.73 5.60 8.54
C SER A 24 -2.52 4.42 7.98
N LEU A 25 -1.85 3.28 7.76
CA LEU A 25 -2.45 2.05 7.24
C LEU A 25 -3.48 1.46 8.21
N LEU A 26 -3.20 1.46 9.51
CA LEU A 26 -4.10 0.90 10.52
C LEU A 26 -5.16 1.91 11.00
N GLU A 27 -4.85 3.20 11.03
CA GLU A 27 -5.83 4.23 11.41
C GLU A 27 -6.95 4.39 10.38
N ASN A 28 -6.62 4.36 9.08
CA ASN A 28 -7.60 4.48 8.01
C ASN A 28 -7.20 3.67 6.75
N PRO A 29 -7.36 2.33 6.78
CA PRO A 29 -6.88 1.45 5.72
C PRO A 29 -7.38 1.83 4.33
N GLY A 30 -8.66 2.16 4.20
CA GLY A 30 -9.27 2.52 2.92
C GLY A 30 -8.83 3.88 2.37
N VAL A 31 -8.45 4.83 3.22
CA VAL A 31 -7.84 6.09 2.76
C VAL A 31 -6.41 5.83 2.32
N GLN A 32 -5.61 5.11 3.11
CA GLN A 32 -4.22 4.82 2.78
C GLN A 32 -4.08 3.99 1.50
N HIS A 33 -4.93 2.98 1.33
CA HIS A 33 -5.01 2.20 0.10
C HIS A 33 -5.25 3.09 -1.13
N ARG A 34 -6.23 4.01 -1.06
CA ARG A 34 -6.49 4.96 -2.16
C ARG A 34 -5.33 5.88 -2.46
N VAL A 35 -4.52 6.26 -1.47
CA VAL A 35 -3.28 7.04 -1.68
C VAL A 35 -2.27 6.20 -2.46
N LEU A 36 -2.03 4.95 -2.05
CA LEU A 36 -1.11 4.02 -2.74
C LEU A 36 -1.50 3.77 -4.20
N LEU A 37 -2.80 3.58 -4.47
CA LEU A 37 -3.30 3.42 -5.84
C LEU A 37 -3.07 4.67 -6.68
N ARG A 38 -3.35 5.86 -6.12
CA ARG A 38 -3.20 7.14 -6.84
C ARG A 38 -1.74 7.42 -7.16
N THR A 39 -0.83 7.20 -6.21
CA THR A 39 0.60 7.43 -6.44
C THR A 39 1.17 6.45 -7.47
N ALA A 40 0.84 5.15 -7.39
CA ALA A 40 1.27 4.17 -8.39
C ALA A 40 0.78 4.52 -9.81
N ASN A 41 -0.51 4.89 -9.93
CA ASN A 41 -1.06 5.32 -11.22
C ASN A 41 -0.43 6.62 -11.75
N ALA A 42 -0.08 7.56 -10.87
CA ALA A 42 0.61 8.79 -11.26
C ALA A 42 2.01 8.49 -11.81
N LEU A 43 2.76 7.59 -11.16
CA LEU A 43 4.08 7.15 -11.63
C LEU A 43 4.01 6.48 -13.00
N TYR A 44 3.01 5.61 -13.21
CA TYR A 44 2.82 4.94 -14.50
C TYR A 44 2.45 5.92 -15.61
N ARG A 45 1.56 6.88 -15.34
CA ARG A 45 1.17 7.92 -16.30
C ARG A 45 2.32 8.86 -16.66
N ALA A 46 3.28 9.03 -15.77
CA ALA A 46 4.50 9.78 -16.00
C ALA A 46 5.60 8.95 -16.71
N GLU A 47 5.31 7.71 -17.07
CA GLU A 47 6.25 6.77 -17.71
C GLU A 47 7.51 6.48 -16.86
N VAL A 48 7.45 6.75 -15.55
CA VAL A 48 8.55 6.49 -14.59
C VAL A 48 8.63 5.02 -14.22
N ILE A 49 7.48 4.33 -14.20
CA ILE A 49 7.37 2.89 -13.96
C ILE A 49 6.64 2.25 -15.15
N ASN A 50 6.92 0.98 -15.41
CA ASN A 50 6.25 0.25 -16.48
C ASN A 50 4.95 -0.43 -15.98
N ARG A 51 4.30 -1.19 -16.86
CA ARG A 51 3.04 -1.89 -16.55
C ARG A 51 3.23 -3.00 -15.51
N ASP A 52 4.35 -3.71 -15.54
CA ASP A 52 4.63 -4.81 -14.63
C ASP A 52 4.86 -4.24 -13.22
N ASP A 53 5.65 -3.17 -13.12
CA ASP A 53 5.83 -2.42 -11.87
C ASP A 53 4.49 -1.93 -11.31
N LEU A 54 3.64 -1.36 -12.16
CA LEU A 54 2.32 -0.93 -11.74
C LEU A 54 1.52 -2.11 -11.17
N SER A 55 1.53 -3.27 -11.83
CA SER A 55 0.84 -4.46 -11.35
C SER A 55 1.33 -4.89 -9.96
N ASP A 56 2.65 -4.96 -9.77
CA ASP A 56 3.27 -5.35 -8.51
C ASP A 56 2.92 -4.37 -7.37
N LEU A 57 2.96 -3.06 -7.65
CA LEU A 57 2.63 -2.02 -6.69
C LEU A 57 1.14 -2.08 -6.26
N LEU A 58 0.24 -2.37 -7.19
CA LEU A 58 -1.18 -2.51 -6.90
C LEU A 58 -1.45 -3.77 -6.04
N GLU A 59 -0.81 -4.89 -6.36
CA GLU A 59 -0.91 -6.12 -5.56
C GLU A 59 -0.42 -5.91 -4.12
N LEU A 60 0.71 -5.21 -3.95
CA LEU A 60 1.22 -4.86 -2.61
C LEU A 60 0.27 -3.94 -1.84
N ALA A 61 -0.38 -2.99 -2.52
CA ALA A 61 -1.36 -2.11 -1.89
C ALA A 61 -2.59 -2.92 -1.42
N ASP A 62 -3.10 -3.82 -2.25
CA ASP A 62 -4.23 -4.70 -1.91
C ASP A 62 -3.88 -5.63 -0.74
N GLY A 63 -2.68 -6.21 -0.74
CA GLY A 63 -2.18 -7.02 0.37
C GLY A 63 -2.07 -6.23 1.68
N ALA A 64 -1.59 -4.98 1.63
CA ALA A 64 -1.52 -4.13 2.81
C ALA A 64 -2.92 -3.74 3.34
N LEU A 65 -3.89 -3.49 2.45
CA LEU A 65 -5.29 -3.27 2.85
C LEU A 65 -5.87 -4.50 3.56
N ALA A 66 -5.67 -5.70 2.99
CA ALA A 66 -6.15 -6.95 3.58
C ALA A 66 -5.57 -7.16 4.98
N TYR A 67 -4.24 -7.01 5.12
CA TYR A 67 -3.56 -7.09 6.40
C TYR A 67 -4.14 -6.09 7.43
N ALA A 68 -4.32 -4.83 7.03
CA ALA A 68 -4.81 -3.79 7.93
C ALA A 68 -6.25 -4.08 8.41
N VAL A 69 -7.11 -4.56 7.53
CA VAL A 69 -8.48 -4.95 7.87
C VAL A 69 -8.49 -6.12 8.84
N GLU A 70 -7.69 -7.15 8.58
CA GLU A 70 -7.54 -8.31 9.48
C GLU A 70 -7.01 -7.89 10.86
N ALA A 71 -5.96 -7.07 10.91
CA ALA A 71 -5.39 -6.57 12.15
C ALA A 71 -6.40 -5.74 12.98
N LEU A 72 -7.25 -4.96 12.32
CA LEU A 72 -8.30 -4.20 13.00
C LEU A 72 -9.38 -5.13 13.58
N ILE A 73 -9.76 -6.20 12.86
CA ILE A 73 -10.71 -7.20 13.37
C ILE A 73 -10.12 -7.93 14.59
N ASP A 74 -8.90 -8.42 14.49
CA ASP A 74 -8.20 -9.12 15.59
C ASP A 74 -8.00 -8.21 16.82
N SER A 75 -7.85 -6.90 16.61
CA SER A 75 -7.73 -5.91 17.69
C SER A 75 -9.06 -5.54 18.35
N SER A 76 -10.19 -5.91 17.73
CA SER A 76 -11.51 -5.66 18.28
C SER A 76 -11.88 -6.75 19.30
N PRO A 77 -12.24 -6.41 20.55
CA PRO A 77 -12.44 -7.39 21.62
C PRO A 77 -13.74 -8.23 21.51
N GLU A 78 -14.23 -8.53 20.32
CA GLU A 78 -15.53 -9.18 20.09
C GLU A 78 -15.48 -10.73 20.08
N GLU A 79 -14.67 -11.35 20.94
CA GLU A 79 -14.68 -12.80 21.20
C GLU A 79 -14.56 -13.15 22.71
N SER A 80 -15.29 -12.46 23.58
CA SER A 80 -15.38 -12.85 25.01
C SER A 80 -16.78 -12.91 25.60
N GLN A 81 -17.83 -12.98 24.78
CA GLN A 81 -19.18 -13.14 25.32
C GLN A 81 -20.03 -14.10 24.50
N TRP A 82 -19.60 -15.37 24.39
CA TRP A 82 -20.60 -16.43 24.25
C TRP A 82 -21.30 -16.63 25.60
N PRO A 83 -22.63 -16.49 25.69
CA PRO A 83 -23.35 -16.88 26.89
C PRO A 83 -23.31 -18.41 27.00
N ILE A 84 -22.84 -18.88 28.16
CA ILE A 84 -23.07 -20.22 28.71
C ILE A 84 -24.55 -20.55 28.77
#